data_AF-Q0V7M6-F1
#
_entry.id   AF-Q0V7M6-F1
#
_cell.length_a   1.000
_cell.length_b   1.000
_cell.length_c   1.000
_cell.angle_alpha   90.00
_cell.angle_beta   90.00
_cell.angle_gamma   90.00
#
_symmetry.space_group_name_H-M   'P 1'
#
loop_
_entity.id
_entity.type
_entity.pdbx_description
1 polymer ?
#
loop_
_entity_poly.entity_id
_entity_poly.type
_entity_poly.pdbx_seq_one_letter_code
_entity_poly.pdbx_strand_id
1 'polypeptide(L)'
;MGPGALSFLLLLLLVATGDADMKGHFDPAKCRYALGMQDRTIPDGDISASSSWSDSTAARHSRLESSDGDGAWCPAGPVFPKEEEYLQVDLRRLHLVALVGTQGRHAGGLGKEFSPSYRLRYSRDGHRWMDWRDRWGQEVILGNEDPGGVVLKDLGPPMVARLVRFKEKLGEGQFGEVHLCEVESPQDLVSLDFPLSVRKGHPLLVAVKILRPDATKNARNDFLKEVKIMSRLKDPNIIRLLGVCVQDDPLCMITDYMENGDLNQFLSAHQLEDKATEGPGDGEAAQGPTISYPMLLHVAAQIASGMRYLATLNFVHRDLATRNCLVGENFTIKIADFGMSRNLYAGDYYRVQGRAVLPIRWMAWECILMGKFTTASDVWAFGVTLWEVLMLCRAQPFGQLTDEQVIENAGEFFRDQGRQVYLSRPPACPLSLYELMLRCWSREPEQRPPFSQLHRFLAEDAVNTV
;
A
#
# COMPACT_ATOMS: atom_id res chain seq x y z
N MET A 1 54.21 -39.01 39.01
CA MET A 1 54.06 -38.05 37.89
C MET A 1 52.79 -38.44 37.16
N GLY A 2 51.81 -37.53 37.14
CA GLY A 2 50.40 -37.87 36.99
C GLY A 2 49.90 -38.03 35.55
N PRO A 3 48.67 -38.55 35.39
CA PRO A 3 47.87 -38.41 34.17
C PRO A 3 46.95 -37.18 34.27
N GLY A 4 46.94 -36.36 33.23
CA GLY A 4 46.03 -35.21 33.09
C GLY A 4 44.61 -35.68 32.81
N ALA A 5 43.66 -35.20 33.61
CA ALA A 5 42.26 -35.57 33.59
C ALA A 5 41.49 -34.91 32.44
N LEU A 6 40.60 -35.70 31.82
CA LEU A 6 39.44 -35.26 31.05
C LEU A 6 38.48 -34.46 31.95
N SER A 7 37.96 -33.34 31.47
CA SER A 7 36.80 -32.68 32.07
C SER A 7 35.60 -32.78 31.14
N PHE A 8 34.78 -33.81 31.38
CA PHE A 8 33.37 -33.84 31.03
C PHE A 8 32.65 -32.99 32.08
N LEU A 9 32.02 -31.87 31.69
CA LEU A 9 31.15 -31.14 32.60
C LEU A 9 29.79 -31.85 32.67
N LEU A 10 29.70 -32.82 33.58
CA LEU A 10 28.45 -33.38 34.07
C LEU A 10 27.80 -32.31 34.96
N LEU A 11 26.68 -31.72 34.53
CA LEU A 11 25.94 -30.76 35.33
C LEU A 11 25.28 -31.51 36.51
N LEU A 12 25.84 -31.34 37.72
CA LEU A 12 25.31 -31.86 38.97
C LEU A 12 23.97 -31.16 39.30
N LEU A 13 22.89 -31.94 39.30
CA LEU A 13 21.62 -31.59 39.95
C LEU A 13 21.82 -31.57 41.47
N LEU A 14 21.99 -30.38 42.04
CA LEU A 14 21.83 -30.16 43.48
C LEU A 14 20.37 -29.78 43.75
N VAL A 15 19.60 -30.72 44.29
CA VAL A 15 18.31 -30.43 44.92
C VAL A 15 18.61 -29.78 46.27
N ALA A 16 18.37 -28.47 46.38
CA ALA A 16 18.28 -27.79 47.66
C ALA A 16 16.84 -27.89 48.18
N THR A 17 16.62 -28.76 49.16
CA THR A 17 15.45 -28.69 50.04
C THR A 17 15.73 -27.63 51.11
N GLY A 18 14.95 -26.56 51.14
CA GLY A 18 15.08 -25.54 52.19
C GLY A 18 14.34 -24.26 51.81
N ASP A 19 13.17 -24.11 52.39
CA ASP A 19 12.20 -23.04 52.20
C ASP A 19 12.79 -21.66 52.52
N ALA A 20 13.08 -20.88 51.48
CA ALA A 20 13.32 -19.44 51.55
C ALA A 20 12.76 -18.83 50.26
N ASP A 21 11.50 -18.43 50.35
CA ASP A 21 10.68 -17.68 49.41
C ASP A 21 11.51 -16.73 48.50
N MET A 22 11.89 -17.21 47.30
CA MET A 22 12.40 -16.36 46.22
C MET A 22 11.23 -15.61 45.58
N LYS A 23 10.62 -14.69 46.33
CA LYS A 23 9.64 -13.71 45.83
C LYS A 23 10.35 -12.66 44.98
N GLY A 24 10.64 -13.04 43.74
CA GLY A 24 11.20 -12.16 42.71
C GLY A 24 10.48 -12.27 41.37
N HIS A 25 9.24 -12.76 41.34
CA HIS A 25 8.42 -12.71 40.12
C HIS A 25 7.99 -11.27 39.86
N PHE A 26 8.66 -10.60 38.92
CA PHE A 26 8.21 -9.32 38.36
C PHE A 26 6.89 -9.57 37.63
N ASP A 27 5.80 -8.97 38.13
CA ASP A 27 4.47 -9.06 37.52
C ASP A 27 4.29 -7.88 36.55
N PRO A 28 4.34 -8.09 35.22
CA PRO A 28 4.17 -7.02 34.24
C PRO A 28 2.79 -6.36 34.32
N ALA A 29 1.78 -7.05 34.89
CA ALA A 29 0.45 -6.47 35.08
C ALA A 29 0.44 -5.35 36.14
N LYS A 30 1.47 -5.28 37.00
CA LYS A 30 1.61 -4.27 38.06
C LYS A 30 2.51 -3.08 37.68
N CYS A 31 3.25 -3.16 36.57
CA CYS A 31 4.16 -2.10 36.12
C CYS A 31 3.58 -1.37 34.89
N ARG A 32 2.53 -0.55 35.11
CA ARG A 32 1.83 0.20 34.06
C ARG A 32 2.00 1.72 34.18
N TYR A 33 3.08 2.19 34.82
CA TYR A 33 3.34 3.62 34.97
C TYR A 33 3.68 4.24 33.63
N ALA A 34 2.99 5.34 33.28
CA ALA A 34 3.32 6.13 32.10
C ALA A 34 4.75 6.66 32.22
N LEU A 35 5.55 6.50 31.17
CA LEU A 35 6.96 6.91 31.18
C LEU A 35 7.17 8.40 30.89
N GLY A 36 6.12 9.10 30.44
CA GLY A 36 6.15 10.57 30.38
C GLY A 36 5.89 11.23 29.03
N MET A 37 5.34 10.52 28.04
CA MET A 37 5.06 11.11 26.72
C MET A 37 4.01 12.24 26.79
N GLN A 38 2.99 12.09 27.64
CA GLN A 38 1.89 13.05 27.79
C GLN A 38 2.27 14.24 28.70
N ASP A 39 2.80 13.96 29.90
CA ASP A 39 3.07 14.96 30.94
C ASP A 39 4.43 15.68 30.79
N ARG A 40 5.16 15.37 29.70
CA ARG A 40 6.50 15.89 29.38
C ARG A 40 7.60 15.46 30.35
N THR A 41 7.38 14.44 31.17
CA THR A 41 8.45 13.79 31.92
C THR A 41 9.51 13.19 30.97
N ILE A 42 9.11 12.73 29.78
CA ILE A 42 10.02 12.58 28.64
C ILE A 42 10.10 13.95 27.95
N PRO A 43 11.25 14.66 28.02
CA PRO A 43 11.39 16.01 27.46
C PRO A 43 11.46 15.98 25.93
N ASP A 44 11.17 17.11 25.28
CA ASP A 44 11.14 17.23 23.81
C ASP A 44 12.46 16.81 23.15
N GLY A 45 13.60 17.11 23.80
CA GLY A 45 14.94 16.75 23.30
C GLY A 45 15.23 15.24 23.28
N ASP A 46 14.40 14.43 23.94
CA ASP A 46 14.52 12.98 23.96
C ASP A 46 13.62 12.31 22.91
N ILE A 47 12.85 13.11 22.16
CA ILE A 47 12.00 12.64 21.06
C ILE A 47 12.63 13.13 19.75
N SER A 48 12.95 12.21 18.86
CA SER A 48 13.57 12.51 17.57
C SER A 48 12.85 11.75 16.47
N ALA A 49 12.96 12.23 15.23
CA ALA A 49 12.47 11.51 14.08
C ALA A 49 13.52 11.51 12.97
N SER A 50 13.37 10.58 12.04
CA SER A 50 14.13 10.52 10.78
C SER A 50 13.98 11.80 9.95
N SER A 51 12.76 12.33 9.86
CA SER A 51 12.41 13.54 9.11
C SER A 51 11.13 14.17 9.66
N SER A 52 10.71 15.31 9.14
CA SER A 52 9.41 15.93 9.48
C SER A 52 8.86 16.73 8.30
N TRP A 53 7.55 16.62 8.03
CA TRP A 53 6.85 17.38 6.99
C TRP A 53 6.97 18.89 7.17
N SER A 54 6.83 19.33 8.42
CA SER A 54 6.88 20.73 8.81
C SER A 54 7.41 20.85 10.24
N ASP A 55 7.74 22.06 10.65
CA ASP A 55 8.10 22.33 12.05
C ASP A 55 6.93 22.05 13.01
N SER A 56 5.67 22.28 12.57
CA SER A 56 4.46 21.96 13.33
C SER A 56 4.19 20.46 13.50
N THR A 57 4.82 19.61 12.68
CA THR A 57 4.75 18.14 12.73
C THR A 57 6.10 17.51 13.11
N ALA A 58 7.00 18.29 13.72
CA ALA A 58 8.27 17.80 14.22
C ALA A 58 8.08 16.81 15.39
N ALA A 59 9.08 15.95 15.61
CA ALA A 59 9.04 14.85 16.59
C ALA A 59 8.57 15.27 18.00
N ARG A 60 8.96 16.46 18.46
CA ARG A 60 8.58 17.05 19.76
C ARG A 60 7.06 17.23 19.96
N HIS A 61 6.30 17.33 18.87
CA HIS A 61 4.84 17.46 18.86
C HIS A 61 4.11 16.11 18.96
N SER A 62 4.84 14.99 18.99
CA SER A 62 4.29 13.62 19.04
C SER A 62 3.88 13.21 20.46
N ARG A 63 3.03 14.01 21.11
CA ARG A 63 2.62 13.78 22.49
C ARG A 63 1.16 13.36 22.54
N LEU A 64 0.87 12.34 23.34
CA LEU A 64 -0.50 11.91 23.59
C LEU A 64 -1.29 13.05 24.24
N GLU A 65 -2.55 13.20 23.83
CA GLU A 65 -3.51 14.18 24.32
C GLU A 65 -3.01 15.64 24.24
N SER A 66 -2.12 15.92 23.29
CA SER A 66 -1.62 17.27 23.02
C SER A 66 -2.08 17.75 21.65
N SER A 67 -2.39 19.05 21.58
CA SER A 67 -2.64 19.78 20.34
C SER A 67 -1.54 20.79 20.03
N ASP A 68 -0.37 20.68 20.69
CA ASP A 68 0.76 21.56 20.42
C ASP A 68 1.32 21.29 19.03
N GLY A 69 1.53 22.33 18.23
CA GLY A 69 1.81 22.17 16.80
C GLY A 69 0.58 21.60 16.07
N ASP A 70 0.78 20.57 15.26
CA ASP A 70 -0.31 19.83 14.62
C ASP A 70 -0.71 18.57 15.40
N GLY A 71 -0.15 18.35 16.59
CA GLY A 71 -0.53 17.26 17.52
C GLY A 71 -0.07 15.86 17.12
N ALA A 72 0.83 15.73 16.15
CA ALA A 72 1.50 14.46 15.80
C ALA A 72 2.80 14.72 15.05
N TRP A 73 3.65 13.68 14.96
CA TRP A 73 4.71 13.65 13.96
C TRP A 73 4.19 13.20 12.61
N CYS A 74 4.64 13.88 11.56
CA CYS A 74 4.43 13.47 10.17
C CYS A 74 5.79 13.44 9.46
N PRO A 75 6.14 12.34 8.78
CA PRO A 75 7.39 12.26 8.02
C PRO A 75 7.41 13.26 6.84
N ALA A 76 8.60 13.68 6.42
CA ALA A 76 8.79 14.66 5.34
C ALA A 76 8.33 14.18 3.96
N GLY A 77 8.21 12.87 3.80
CA GLY A 77 7.68 12.24 2.61
C GLY A 77 7.02 10.91 2.95
N PRO A 78 6.53 10.19 1.93
CA PRO A 78 5.93 8.89 2.12
C PRO A 78 6.93 7.92 2.80
N VAL A 79 6.49 7.22 3.85
CA VAL A 79 7.30 6.22 4.59
C VAL A 79 7.75 5.07 3.68
N PHE A 80 6.99 4.88 2.59
CA PHE A 80 7.27 4.00 1.49
C PHE A 80 7.88 4.78 0.31
N PRO A 81 8.92 4.31 -0.38
CA PRO A 81 9.53 2.97 -0.32
C PRO A 81 10.64 2.83 0.73
N LYS A 82 11.02 3.90 1.43
CA LYS A 82 12.34 3.95 2.08
C LYS A 82 12.43 3.13 3.37
N GLU A 83 11.33 2.77 4.03
CA GLU A 83 11.29 2.11 5.37
C GLU A 83 12.24 2.74 6.43
N GLU A 84 12.74 3.94 6.15
CA GLU A 84 13.72 4.68 6.93
C GLU A 84 13.03 5.62 7.91
N GLU A 85 11.75 5.92 7.69
CA GLU A 85 11.03 6.84 8.55
C GLU A 85 10.72 6.21 9.90
N TYR A 86 11.11 6.89 10.97
CA TYR A 86 10.83 6.47 12.33
C TYR A 86 10.61 7.66 13.26
N LEU A 87 9.77 7.45 14.26
CA LEU A 87 9.74 8.24 15.49
C LEU A 87 10.52 7.49 16.56
N GLN A 88 11.52 8.14 17.16
CA GLN A 88 12.39 7.59 18.18
C GLN A 88 12.18 8.30 19.51
N VAL A 89 12.12 7.52 20.59
CA VAL A 89 12.09 8.00 21.97
C VAL A 89 13.31 7.46 22.71
N ASP A 90 14.07 8.36 23.34
CA ASP A 90 15.19 8.03 24.23
C ASP A 90 14.73 8.10 25.69
N LEU A 91 14.63 6.95 26.35
CA LEU A 91 14.24 6.86 27.75
C LEU A 91 15.40 7.19 28.71
N ARG A 92 16.58 7.59 28.20
CA ARG A 92 17.85 7.90 28.87
C ARG A 92 18.51 6.77 29.64
N ARG A 93 17.72 5.89 30.26
CA ARG A 93 18.12 4.71 30.99
C ARG A 93 17.32 3.50 30.50
N LEU A 94 17.80 2.31 30.84
CA LEU A 94 17.08 1.09 30.53
C LEU A 94 15.77 1.04 31.32
N HIS A 95 14.68 0.81 30.60
CA HIS A 95 13.37 0.54 31.15
C HIS A 95 12.87 -0.80 30.62
N LEU A 96 12.07 -1.48 31.44
CA LEU A 96 11.22 -2.55 30.94
C LEU A 96 9.94 -1.91 30.39
N VAL A 97 9.83 -1.87 29.07
CA VAL A 97 8.66 -1.34 28.38
C VAL A 97 7.70 -2.51 28.12
N ALA A 98 6.62 -2.55 28.90
CA ALA A 98 5.59 -3.58 28.82
C ALA A 98 4.36 -3.14 28.03
N LEU A 99 4.24 -1.85 27.72
CA LEU A 99 3.09 -1.28 27.06
C LEU A 99 3.50 -0.06 26.22
N VAL A 100 2.86 0.11 25.08
CA VAL A 100 2.97 1.32 24.25
C VAL A 100 1.57 1.90 23.99
N GLY A 101 1.50 3.22 23.88
CA GLY A 101 0.27 3.94 23.55
C GLY A 101 0.48 4.76 22.28
N THR A 102 -0.48 4.70 21.37
CA THR A 102 -0.48 5.48 20.12
C THR A 102 -1.75 6.30 19.98
N GLN A 103 -1.65 7.46 19.35
CA GLN A 103 -2.77 8.34 19.01
C GLN A 103 -2.52 8.91 17.62
N GLY A 104 -3.59 9.15 16.87
CA GLY A 104 -3.50 9.86 15.60
C GLY A 104 -3.39 11.38 15.77
N ARG A 105 -3.38 12.08 14.65
CA ARG A 105 -3.33 13.53 14.59
C ARG A 105 -4.71 14.10 14.88
N HIS A 106 -4.92 14.60 16.09
CA HIS A 106 -6.19 15.21 16.48
C HIS A 106 -6.32 16.66 15.97
N ALA A 107 -5.25 17.46 16.00
CA ALA A 107 -5.16 18.86 15.51
C ALA A 107 -6.44 19.71 15.70
N GLY A 108 -7.02 19.71 16.90
CA GLY A 108 -8.26 20.46 17.18
C GLY A 108 -9.49 20.02 16.38
N GLY A 109 -9.53 18.77 15.93
CA GLY A 109 -10.60 18.19 15.09
C GLY A 109 -10.38 18.32 13.59
N LEU A 110 -9.29 18.97 13.14
CA LEU A 110 -8.95 19.11 11.72
C LEU A 110 -8.06 17.97 11.21
N GLY A 111 -7.41 17.24 12.12
CA GLY A 111 -6.58 16.10 11.77
C GLY A 111 -7.40 14.84 11.51
N LYS A 112 -7.04 14.13 10.45
CA LYS A 112 -7.69 12.88 10.00
C LYS A 112 -6.70 11.72 9.87
N GLU A 113 -5.42 11.98 10.14
CA GLU A 113 -4.31 11.10 9.89
C GLU A 113 -3.99 10.27 11.14
N PHE A 114 -3.81 8.97 11.00
CA PHE A 114 -3.43 8.07 12.08
C PHE A 114 -2.76 6.83 11.49
N SER A 115 -1.95 6.14 12.29
CA SER A 115 -1.28 4.91 11.86
C SER A 115 -2.10 3.69 12.30
N PRO A 116 -2.67 2.89 11.37
CA PRO A 116 -3.48 1.73 11.71
C PRO A 116 -2.64 0.53 12.18
N SER A 117 -1.34 0.54 11.91
CA SER A 117 -0.41 -0.47 12.42
C SER A 117 1.03 0.00 12.29
N TYR A 118 1.89 -0.52 13.16
CA TYR A 118 3.30 -0.14 13.24
C TYR A 118 4.17 -1.32 13.67
N ARG A 119 5.47 -1.20 13.46
CA ARG A 119 6.53 -2.07 13.97
C ARG A 119 7.36 -1.31 15.00
N LEU A 120 7.94 -2.04 15.95
CA LEU A 120 8.86 -1.49 16.95
C LEU A 120 10.27 -2.03 16.74
N ARG A 121 11.26 -1.13 16.74
CA ARG A 121 12.66 -1.49 17.00
C ARG A 121 13.10 -0.90 18.32
N TYR A 122 13.96 -1.59 19.05
CA TYR A 122 14.48 -1.11 20.31
C TYR A 122 15.97 -1.36 20.45
N SER A 123 16.63 -0.53 21.25
CA SER A 123 18.04 -0.66 21.54
C SER A 123 18.32 -0.36 23.01
N ARG A 124 19.32 -1.05 23.56
CA ARG A 124 19.78 -0.85 24.94
C ARG A 124 20.94 0.14 25.01
N ASP A 125 21.76 0.18 23.97
CA ASP A 125 23.00 0.96 23.89
C ASP A 125 22.93 2.08 22.85
N GLY A 126 22.09 1.95 21.84
CA GLY A 126 22.00 2.84 20.67
C GLY A 126 22.85 2.39 19.49
N HIS A 127 23.61 1.31 19.63
CA HIS A 127 24.42 0.72 18.57
C HIS A 127 23.76 -0.52 17.99
N ARG A 128 23.26 -1.42 18.84
CA ARG A 128 22.59 -2.64 18.43
C ARG A 128 21.08 -2.48 18.51
N TRP A 129 20.41 -2.61 17.37
CA TRP A 129 18.96 -2.55 17.27
C TRP A 129 18.37 -3.96 17.17
N MET A 130 17.23 -4.15 17.82
CA MET A 130 16.46 -5.38 17.81
C MET A 130 15.04 -5.07 17.35
N ASP A 131 14.50 -5.90 16.49
CA ASP A 131 13.10 -5.86 16.11
C ASP A 131 12.27 -6.52 17.23
N TRP A 132 11.22 -5.84 17.65
CA TRP A 132 10.29 -6.41 18.62
C TRP A 132 9.41 -7.43 17.91
N ARG A 133 9.25 -8.58 18.55
CA ARG A 133 8.34 -9.65 18.12
C ARG A 133 7.56 -10.13 19.32
N ASP A 134 6.30 -10.46 19.12
CA ASP A 134 5.51 -11.08 20.17
C ASP A 134 5.92 -12.53 20.43
N ARG A 135 5.22 -13.20 21.36
CA ARG A 135 5.46 -14.60 21.76
C ARG A 135 5.35 -15.59 20.60
N TRP A 136 4.67 -15.20 19.54
CA TRP A 136 4.40 -16.00 18.35
C TRP A 136 5.26 -15.55 17.15
N GLY A 137 6.15 -14.57 17.34
CA GLY A 137 7.05 -14.06 16.31
C GLY A 137 6.46 -12.94 15.46
N GLN A 138 5.28 -12.41 15.77
CA GLN A 138 4.65 -11.32 15.02
C GLN A 138 5.34 -9.98 15.33
N GLU A 139 5.74 -9.25 14.29
CA GLU A 139 6.41 -7.94 14.44
C GLU A 139 5.45 -6.74 14.37
N VAL A 140 4.28 -6.95 13.75
CA VAL A 140 3.29 -5.89 13.49
C VAL A 140 2.37 -5.74 14.69
N ILE A 141 2.21 -4.51 15.14
CA ILE A 141 1.32 -4.11 16.23
C ILE A 141 0.18 -3.27 15.63
N LEU A 142 -1.06 -3.61 15.96
CA LEU A 142 -2.23 -2.82 15.55
C LEU A 142 -2.20 -1.45 16.24
N GLY A 143 -2.47 -0.39 15.47
CA GLY A 143 -2.47 0.99 15.92
C GLY A 143 -3.87 1.54 16.10
N ASN A 144 -4.10 2.72 15.56
CA ASN A 144 -5.31 3.52 15.74
C ASN A 144 -6.34 3.24 14.63
N GLU A 145 -7.62 3.31 14.97
CA GLU A 145 -8.72 3.26 13.99
C GLU A 145 -9.34 4.64 13.74
N ASP A 146 -8.94 5.62 14.56
CA ASP A 146 -9.38 7.00 14.50
C ASP A 146 -8.27 7.97 14.98
N PRO A 147 -8.39 9.28 14.69
CA PRO A 147 -7.35 10.25 15.04
C PRO A 147 -7.33 10.68 16.52
N GLY A 148 -8.40 10.43 17.28
CA GLY A 148 -8.61 11.01 18.62
C GLY A 148 -8.36 10.05 19.78
N GLY A 149 -8.61 8.76 19.60
CA GLY A 149 -8.48 7.75 20.64
C GLY A 149 -7.04 7.36 20.91
N VAL A 150 -6.65 7.30 22.19
CA VAL A 150 -5.40 6.67 22.61
C VAL A 150 -5.61 5.16 22.62
N VAL A 151 -4.84 4.44 21.79
CA VAL A 151 -4.85 2.97 21.76
C VAL A 151 -3.63 2.44 22.51
N LEU A 152 -3.88 1.67 23.57
CA LEU A 152 -2.83 1.02 24.35
C LEU A 152 -2.64 -0.43 23.87
N LYS A 153 -1.38 -0.86 23.71
CA LYS A 153 -1.02 -2.23 23.34
C LYS A 153 -0.03 -2.82 24.33
N ASP A 154 -0.41 -3.93 24.94
CA ASP A 154 0.46 -4.73 25.80
C ASP A 154 1.52 -5.46 24.96
N LEU A 155 2.80 -5.28 25.31
CA LEU A 155 3.91 -5.95 24.68
C LEU A 155 4.16 -7.28 25.40
N GLY A 156 3.81 -8.39 24.74
CA GLY A 156 4.14 -9.74 25.19
C GLY A 156 5.08 -10.43 24.20
N PRO A 157 6.40 -10.50 24.45
CA PRO A 157 7.09 -10.15 25.68
C PRO A 157 7.39 -8.63 25.83
N PRO A 158 7.56 -8.14 27.08
CA PRO A 158 8.01 -6.78 27.32
C PRO A 158 9.47 -6.61 26.87
N MET A 159 9.84 -5.43 26.37
CA MET A 159 11.20 -5.14 25.92
C MET A 159 12.00 -4.41 26.98
N VAL A 160 13.27 -4.76 27.14
CA VAL A 160 14.22 -3.94 27.93
C VAL A 160 14.93 -3.00 26.96
N ALA A 161 14.58 -1.72 27.01
CA ALA A 161 14.97 -0.71 26.03
C ALA A 161 15.41 0.60 26.69
N ARG A 162 16.39 1.27 26.09
CA ARG A 162 16.69 2.69 26.30
C ARG A 162 16.09 3.50 25.14
N LEU A 163 16.33 3.05 23.91
CA LEU A 163 15.78 3.66 22.71
C LEU A 163 14.65 2.80 22.15
N VAL A 164 13.58 3.43 21.69
CA VAL A 164 12.46 2.79 21.02
C VAL A 164 12.15 3.55 19.74
N ARG A 165 11.97 2.85 18.61
CA ARG A 165 11.60 3.38 17.29
C ARG A 165 10.28 2.78 16.84
N PHE A 166 9.36 3.65 16.43
CA PHE A 166 8.11 3.29 15.75
C PHE A 166 8.30 3.42 14.24
N LYS A 167 7.85 2.42 13.47
CA LYS A 167 7.89 2.37 12.00
C LYS A 167 6.53 1.97 11.40
N GLU A 168 6.14 2.51 10.26
CA GLU A 168 4.84 2.23 9.62
C GLU A 168 4.84 0.95 8.75
N LYS A 169 3.66 0.36 8.51
CA LYS A 169 3.43 -0.85 7.67
C LYS A 169 2.99 -0.45 6.25
N LEU A 170 3.39 -1.23 5.23
CA LEU A 170 3.22 -0.89 3.80
C LEU A 170 1.83 -1.18 3.19
N GLY A 171 1.01 -2.03 3.81
CA GLY A 171 -0.36 -2.25 3.36
C GLY A 171 -1.02 -3.51 3.92
N GLU A 172 -2.35 -3.45 4.07
CA GLU A 172 -3.21 -4.57 4.47
C GLU A 172 -4.32 -4.75 3.43
N GLY A 173 -4.64 -6.00 3.12
CA GLY A 173 -5.74 -6.37 2.26
C GLY A 173 -6.74 -7.30 2.95
N GLN A 174 -7.83 -7.67 2.25
CA GLN A 174 -9.05 -8.25 2.85
C GLN A 174 -8.78 -9.57 3.58
N PHE A 175 -7.73 -10.28 3.18
CA PHE A 175 -7.40 -11.62 3.67
C PHE A 175 -5.92 -11.79 4.04
N GLY A 176 -5.09 -10.74 3.93
CA GLY A 176 -3.64 -10.87 3.97
C GLY A 176 -2.89 -9.54 4.08
N GLU A 177 -1.60 -9.63 4.32
CA GLU A 177 -0.68 -8.49 4.39
C GLU A 177 0.22 -8.45 3.16
N VAL A 178 0.70 -7.27 2.77
CA VAL A 178 1.74 -7.14 1.74
C VAL A 178 2.99 -6.52 2.38
N HIS A 179 4.10 -7.25 2.33
CA HIS A 179 5.38 -6.85 2.89
C HIS A 179 6.37 -6.52 1.77
N LEU A 180 7.24 -5.54 2.01
CA LEU A 180 8.46 -5.38 1.22
C LEU A 180 9.53 -6.24 1.85
N CYS A 181 10.21 -7.06 1.03
CA CYS A 181 11.29 -7.91 1.49
C CYS A 181 12.51 -7.71 0.61
N GLU A 182 13.69 -7.82 1.21
CA GLU A 182 14.95 -7.96 0.49
C GLU A 182 15.29 -9.44 0.36
N VAL A 183 15.66 -9.87 -0.84
CA VAL A 183 16.15 -11.23 -1.08
C VAL A 183 17.64 -11.27 -0.79
N GLU A 184 18.04 -12.06 0.22
CA GLU A 184 19.44 -12.31 0.54
C GLU A 184 20.09 -13.18 -0.55
N SER A 185 21.32 -12.83 -0.95
CA SER A 185 22.11 -13.56 -1.95
C SER A 185 21.32 -13.94 -3.23
N PRO A 186 20.67 -12.98 -3.91
CA PRO A 186 19.72 -13.28 -4.97
C PRO A 186 20.38 -13.96 -6.18
N GLN A 187 21.70 -13.82 -6.34
CA GLN A 187 22.47 -14.48 -7.40
C GLN A 187 22.38 -16.01 -7.33
N ASP A 188 22.25 -16.57 -6.12
CA ASP A 188 22.17 -18.02 -5.91
C ASP A 188 20.80 -18.60 -6.27
N LEU A 189 19.78 -17.74 -6.34
CA LEU A 189 18.39 -18.12 -6.61
C LEU A 189 18.03 -17.99 -8.10
N VAL A 190 18.79 -17.22 -8.89
CA VAL A 190 18.52 -17.01 -10.32
C VAL A 190 18.50 -18.35 -11.05
N SER A 191 17.32 -18.76 -11.50
CA SER A 191 17.09 -20.03 -12.19
C SER A 191 15.86 -19.92 -13.09
N LEU A 192 15.54 -20.97 -13.85
CA LEU A 192 14.28 -21.04 -14.60
C LEU A 192 13.05 -20.98 -13.67
N ASP A 193 13.20 -21.44 -12.42
CA ASP A 193 12.14 -21.46 -11.42
C ASP A 193 11.96 -20.10 -10.72
N PHE A 194 13.03 -19.29 -10.63
CA PHE A 194 13.01 -17.94 -10.07
C PHE A 194 13.60 -16.93 -11.06
N PRO A 195 12.76 -16.30 -11.92
CA PRO A 195 13.22 -15.38 -12.95
C PRO A 195 13.52 -13.97 -12.37
N LEU A 196 14.47 -13.89 -11.45
CA LEU A 196 14.84 -12.66 -10.73
C LEU A 196 15.72 -11.74 -11.58
N SER A 197 15.40 -10.45 -11.60
CA SER A 197 16.18 -9.42 -12.28
C SER A 197 17.19 -8.79 -11.31
N VAL A 198 18.35 -9.43 -11.16
CA VAL A 198 19.38 -9.01 -10.18
C VAL A 198 20.33 -7.96 -10.78
N ARG A 199 20.33 -6.74 -10.23
CA ARG A 199 21.35 -5.73 -10.54
C ARG A 199 22.57 -5.93 -9.64
N LYS A 200 23.77 -5.99 -10.22
CA LYS A 200 25.01 -6.20 -9.45
C LYS A 200 25.19 -5.06 -8.43
N GLY A 201 25.39 -5.41 -7.16
CA GLY A 201 25.64 -4.45 -6.07
C GLY A 201 24.40 -3.70 -5.56
N HIS A 202 23.19 -4.09 -5.97
CA HIS A 202 21.94 -3.51 -5.46
C HIS A 202 21.10 -4.59 -4.77
N PRO A 203 20.39 -4.26 -3.67
CA PRO A 203 19.47 -5.18 -3.02
C PRO A 203 18.33 -5.55 -3.97
N LEU A 204 17.92 -6.81 -3.97
CA LEU A 204 16.75 -7.26 -4.72
C LEU A 204 15.51 -7.13 -3.83
N LEU A 205 14.72 -6.09 -4.06
CA LEU A 205 13.47 -5.87 -3.37
C LEU A 205 12.31 -6.59 -4.06
N VAL A 206 11.43 -7.20 -3.26
CA VAL A 206 10.23 -7.92 -3.70
C VAL A 206 9.03 -7.56 -2.85
N ALA A 207 7.83 -7.63 -3.42
CA ALA A 207 6.59 -7.52 -2.67
C ALA A 207 6.05 -8.91 -2.37
N VAL A 208 5.83 -9.21 -1.09
CA VAL A 208 5.37 -10.50 -0.58
C VAL A 208 3.96 -10.36 -0.01
N LYS A 209 2.98 -10.94 -0.70
CA LYS A 209 1.59 -11.02 -0.22
C LYS A 209 1.42 -12.29 0.60
N ILE A 210 1.05 -12.15 1.86
CA ILE A 210 0.96 -13.22 2.86
C ILE A 210 -0.50 -13.41 3.25
N LEU A 211 -1.02 -14.63 3.15
CA LEU A 211 -2.34 -14.97 3.67
C LEU A 211 -2.30 -15.05 5.20
N ARG A 212 -3.28 -14.44 5.87
CA ARG A 212 -3.33 -14.50 7.35
C ARG A 212 -3.48 -15.95 7.86
N PRO A 213 -2.86 -16.31 8.99
CA PRO A 213 -2.99 -17.66 9.57
C PRO A 213 -4.43 -18.02 9.97
N ASP A 214 -5.25 -17.02 10.33
CA ASP A 214 -6.66 -17.18 10.71
C ASP A 214 -7.63 -17.08 9.51
N ALA A 215 -7.12 -17.02 8.28
CA ALA A 215 -7.93 -16.92 7.09
C ALA A 215 -8.89 -18.11 6.94
N THR A 216 -10.12 -17.82 6.54
CA THR A 216 -11.13 -18.86 6.29
C THR A 216 -10.70 -19.80 5.16
N LYS A 217 -11.26 -21.02 5.12
CA LYS A 217 -11.03 -21.97 4.02
C LYS A 217 -11.35 -21.36 2.63
N ASN A 218 -12.35 -20.49 2.56
CA ASN A 218 -12.70 -19.79 1.31
C ASN A 218 -11.60 -18.82 0.90
N ALA A 219 -11.11 -18.00 1.83
CA ALA A 219 -9.99 -17.09 1.58
C ALA A 219 -8.72 -17.84 1.17
N ARG A 220 -8.41 -18.98 1.80
CA ARG A 220 -7.30 -19.87 1.39
C ARG A 220 -7.48 -20.39 -0.04
N ASN A 221 -8.68 -20.84 -0.38
CA ASN A 221 -8.98 -21.32 -1.73
C ASN A 221 -8.87 -20.21 -2.77
N ASP A 222 -9.32 -19.00 -2.46
CA ASP A 222 -9.23 -17.85 -3.36
C ASP A 222 -7.77 -17.41 -3.55
N PHE A 223 -6.96 -17.42 -2.50
CA PHE A 223 -5.51 -17.19 -2.60
C PHE A 223 -4.81 -18.22 -3.51
N LEU A 224 -5.13 -19.51 -3.36
CA LEU A 224 -4.54 -20.55 -4.22
C LEU A 224 -5.04 -20.48 -5.68
N LYS A 225 -6.26 -19.98 -5.92
CA LYS A 225 -6.73 -19.67 -7.28
C LYS A 225 -5.94 -18.50 -7.87
N GLU A 226 -5.72 -17.45 -7.08
CA GLU A 226 -4.92 -16.29 -7.46
C GLU A 226 -3.50 -16.70 -7.86
N VAL A 227 -2.83 -17.53 -7.04
CA VAL A 227 -1.53 -18.14 -7.36
C VAL A 227 -1.54 -18.83 -8.73
N LYS A 228 -2.54 -19.68 -8.98
CA LYS A 228 -2.66 -20.41 -10.26
C LYS A 228 -2.87 -19.49 -11.44
N ILE A 229 -3.64 -18.42 -11.27
CA ILE A 229 -3.85 -17.40 -12.29
C ILE A 229 -2.52 -16.68 -12.56
N MET A 230 -1.91 -16.09 -11.52
CA MET A 230 -0.68 -15.31 -11.63
C MET A 230 0.49 -16.10 -12.20
N SER A 231 0.59 -17.40 -11.93
CA SER A 231 1.64 -18.27 -12.48
C SER A 231 1.65 -18.35 -14.02
N ARG A 232 0.52 -18.02 -14.67
CA ARG A 232 0.37 -18.04 -16.13
C ARG A 232 0.64 -16.68 -16.77
N LEU A 233 0.63 -15.61 -15.98
CA LEU A 233 0.72 -14.23 -16.48
C LEU A 233 2.20 -13.86 -16.67
N LYS A 234 2.57 -13.58 -17.92
CA LYS A 234 3.93 -13.28 -18.37
C LYS A 234 3.86 -12.18 -19.44
N ASP A 235 3.82 -10.94 -18.98
CA ASP A 235 3.80 -9.76 -19.82
C ASP A 235 4.51 -8.59 -19.09
N PRO A 236 5.24 -7.71 -19.79
CA PRO A 236 5.93 -6.58 -19.18
C PRO A 236 5.01 -5.64 -18.39
N ASN A 237 3.74 -5.51 -18.78
CA ASN A 237 2.77 -4.60 -18.17
C ASN A 237 1.77 -5.29 -17.25
N ILE A 238 2.02 -6.55 -16.86
CA ILE A 238 1.29 -7.26 -15.81
C ILE A 238 2.25 -7.57 -14.65
N ILE A 239 1.74 -7.52 -13.42
CA ILE A 239 2.55 -7.87 -12.24
C ILE A 239 2.99 -9.33 -12.33
N ARG A 240 4.29 -9.58 -12.13
CA ARG A 240 4.88 -10.89 -12.33
C ARG A 240 5.04 -11.63 -11.02
N LEU A 241 4.58 -12.88 -11.00
CA LEU A 241 4.86 -13.81 -9.92
C LEU A 241 6.29 -14.33 -10.05
N LEU A 242 7.12 -14.05 -9.05
CA LEU A 242 8.52 -14.48 -8.97
C LEU A 242 8.67 -15.81 -8.24
N GLY A 243 7.78 -16.08 -7.27
CA GLY A 243 7.82 -17.29 -6.45
C GLY A 243 6.61 -17.39 -5.52
N VAL A 244 6.47 -18.54 -4.88
CA VAL A 244 5.38 -18.81 -3.93
C VAL A 244 5.87 -19.67 -2.76
N CYS A 245 5.27 -19.46 -1.59
CA CYS A 245 5.39 -20.36 -0.44
C CYS A 245 4.01 -20.98 -0.21
N VAL A 246 3.79 -22.22 -0.65
CA VAL A 246 2.46 -22.87 -0.59
C VAL A 246 2.45 -24.28 -0.04
N GLN A 247 3.62 -24.82 0.34
CA GLN A 247 3.72 -26.15 0.94
C GLN A 247 3.22 -26.13 2.39
N ASP A 248 3.66 -25.14 3.16
CA ASP A 248 3.31 -24.92 4.56
C ASP A 248 2.79 -23.49 4.77
N ASP A 249 2.14 -23.27 5.92
CA ASP A 249 1.68 -21.94 6.31
C ASP A 249 2.80 -21.09 6.92
N PRO A 250 2.79 -19.74 6.74
CA PRO A 250 1.77 -18.98 6.00
C PRO A 250 1.95 -19.06 4.47
N LEU A 251 0.83 -19.02 3.73
CA LEU A 251 0.87 -18.99 2.26
C LEU A 251 1.35 -17.62 1.76
N CYS A 252 2.31 -17.61 0.83
CA CYS A 252 2.90 -16.38 0.30
C CYS A 252 2.96 -16.36 -1.24
N MET A 253 2.79 -15.17 -1.82
CA MET A 253 3.10 -14.85 -3.21
C MET A 253 4.18 -13.77 -3.25
N ILE A 254 5.23 -14.00 -4.04
CA ILE A 254 6.36 -13.09 -4.18
C ILE A 254 6.30 -12.48 -5.59
N THR A 255 6.33 -11.15 -5.68
CA THR A 255 6.19 -10.40 -6.93
C THR A 255 7.26 -9.33 -7.08
N ASP A 256 7.44 -8.81 -8.30
CA ASP A 256 8.27 -7.63 -8.55
C ASP A 256 7.83 -6.48 -7.63
N TYR A 257 8.79 -5.82 -7.00
CA TYR A 257 8.53 -4.61 -6.24
C TYR A 257 8.43 -3.38 -7.16
N MET A 258 7.41 -2.55 -6.95
CA MET A 258 7.15 -1.34 -7.74
C MET A 258 7.31 -0.11 -6.83
N GLU A 259 8.47 0.53 -6.92
CA GLU A 259 8.98 1.52 -5.95
C GLU A 259 8.15 2.81 -5.83
N ASN A 260 7.35 3.13 -6.85
CA ASN A 260 6.54 4.35 -6.88
C ASN A 260 5.07 4.10 -6.48
N GLY A 261 4.75 2.92 -5.96
CA GLY A 261 3.43 2.60 -5.42
C GLY A 261 2.36 2.44 -6.51
N ASP A 262 1.11 2.75 -6.18
CA ASP A 262 0.02 2.72 -7.16
C ASP A 262 -0.09 4.01 -7.97
N LEU A 263 -0.61 3.88 -9.19
CA LEU A 263 -0.70 4.95 -10.17
C LEU A 263 -1.62 6.08 -9.72
N ASN A 264 -2.63 5.78 -8.90
CA ASN A 264 -3.56 6.79 -8.41
C ASN A 264 -2.86 7.80 -7.50
N GLN A 265 -2.15 7.31 -6.48
CA GLN A 265 -1.34 8.14 -5.59
C GLN A 265 -0.22 8.85 -6.36
N PHE A 266 0.46 8.10 -7.25
CA PHE A 266 1.56 8.64 -8.04
C PHE A 266 1.10 9.84 -8.90
N LEU A 267 0.04 9.71 -9.69
CA LEU A 267 -0.43 10.82 -10.54
C LEU A 267 -1.02 11.97 -9.74
N SER A 268 -1.68 11.71 -8.60
CA SER A 268 -2.24 12.75 -7.73
C SER A 268 -1.17 13.69 -7.19
N ALA A 269 0.07 13.20 -7.02
CA ALA A 269 1.22 14.00 -6.61
C ALA A 269 1.81 14.87 -7.74
N HIS A 270 1.45 14.63 -9.01
CA HIS A 270 2.03 15.33 -10.16
C HIS A 270 1.14 16.47 -10.68
N GLN A 271 1.76 17.43 -11.35
CA GLN A 271 1.10 18.46 -12.14
C GLN A 271 1.40 18.27 -13.62
N LEU A 272 0.49 18.69 -14.50
CA LEU A 272 0.76 18.65 -15.94
C LEU A 272 1.82 19.71 -16.26
N GLU A 273 2.83 19.33 -17.03
CA GLU A 273 3.87 20.24 -17.49
C GLU A 273 3.27 21.39 -18.32
N ASP A 274 3.56 22.63 -17.92
CA ASP A 274 3.15 23.83 -18.65
C ASP A 274 4.26 24.24 -19.63
N LYS A 275 3.95 24.28 -20.94
CA LYS A 275 4.90 24.74 -21.96
C LYS A 275 5.10 26.26 -21.94
N ALA A 276 4.33 27.02 -21.15
CA ALA A 276 4.33 28.48 -21.13
C ALA A 276 5.31 29.13 -20.12
N THR A 277 5.98 28.36 -19.27
CA THR A 277 6.86 28.88 -18.20
C THR A 277 8.35 28.97 -18.56
N GLU A 278 8.74 28.78 -19.82
CA GLU A 278 10.11 29.05 -20.31
C GLU A 278 10.41 30.56 -20.52
N GLY A 279 9.83 31.43 -19.70
CA GLY A 279 10.19 32.85 -19.63
C GLY A 279 11.07 33.13 -18.40
N PRO A 280 12.11 33.99 -18.48
CA PRO A 280 12.84 34.43 -17.31
C PRO A 280 11.94 35.40 -16.51
N GLY A 281 11.12 34.87 -15.62
CA GLY A 281 10.21 35.63 -14.79
C GLY A 281 10.31 35.18 -13.33
N ASP A 282 10.64 36.13 -12.46
CA ASP A 282 10.78 36.00 -11.02
C ASP A 282 9.44 35.64 -10.32
N GLY A 283 8.98 34.40 -10.50
CA GLY A 283 7.78 33.85 -9.86
C GLY A 283 8.09 32.53 -9.18
N GLU A 284 7.66 32.38 -7.92
CA GLU A 284 7.85 31.18 -7.10
C GLU A 284 7.43 29.92 -7.87
N ALA A 285 8.39 29.04 -8.17
CA ALA A 285 8.19 27.83 -8.94
C ALA A 285 7.08 26.96 -8.31
N ALA A 286 6.15 26.45 -9.13
CA ALA A 286 5.15 25.48 -8.68
C ALA A 286 5.85 24.28 -8.00
N GLN A 287 5.61 24.10 -6.70
CA GLN A 287 6.38 23.24 -5.80
C GLN A 287 6.10 21.72 -5.91
N GLY A 288 5.87 21.16 -7.11
CA GLY A 288 5.57 19.73 -7.28
C GLY A 288 6.18 19.08 -8.52
N PRO A 289 6.32 17.74 -8.55
CA PRO A 289 6.83 17.04 -9.72
C PRO A 289 5.86 17.20 -10.90
N THR A 290 6.41 17.40 -12.09
CA THR A 290 5.61 17.55 -13.32
C THR A 290 5.61 16.26 -14.15
N ILE A 291 4.54 16.06 -14.92
CA ILE A 291 4.43 14.97 -15.90
C ILE A 291 3.95 15.56 -17.22
N SER A 292 4.61 15.18 -18.32
CA SER A 292 4.27 15.67 -19.65
C SER A 292 3.08 14.91 -20.24
N TYR A 293 2.35 15.56 -21.15
CA TYR A 293 1.22 14.93 -21.85
C TYR A 293 1.62 13.66 -22.62
N PRO A 294 2.74 13.61 -23.38
CA PRO A 294 3.24 12.38 -23.99
C PRO A 294 3.50 11.26 -22.97
N MET A 295 3.95 11.59 -21.75
CA MET A 295 4.16 10.60 -20.70
C MET A 295 2.84 10.02 -20.18
N LEU A 296 1.77 10.83 -20.07
CA LEU A 296 0.43 10.33 -19.76
C LEU A 296 -0.08 9.34 -20.83
N LEU A 297 0.16 9.64 -22.12
CA LEU A 297 -0.14 8.71 -23.21
C LEU A 297 0.67 7.42 -23.10
N HIS A 298 1.96 7.52 -22.76
CA HIS A 298 2.82 6.36 -22.55
C HIS A 298 2.34 5.46 -21.40
N VAL A 299 1.95 6.05 -20.27
CA VAL A 299 1.32 5.35 -19.13
C VAL A 299 0.05 4.63 -19.60
N ALA A 300 -0.85 5.31 -20.30
CA ALA A 300 -2.08 4.71 -20.80
C ALA A 300 -1.85 3.59 -21.82
N ALA A 301 -0.86 3.74 -22.71
CA ALA A 301 -0.48 2.75 -23.70
C ALA A 301 0.02 1.46 -23.03
N GLN A 302 0.82 1.57 -21.97
CA GLN A 302 1.28 0.42 -21.18
C GLN A 302 0.11 -0.34 -20.53
N ILE A 303 -0.88 0.36 -19.97
CA ILE A 303 -2.11 -0.27 -19.44
C ILE A 303 -2.86 -0.99 -20.57
N ALA A 304 -3.03 -0.33 -21.73
CA ALA A 304 -3.68 -0.96 -22.88
C ALA A 304 -2.92 -2.20 -23.38
N SER A 305 -1.58 -2.21 -23.33
CA SER A 305 -0.76 -3.37 -23.68
C SER A 305 -0.99 -4.54 -22.73
N GLY A 306 -0.96 -4.30 -21.41
CA GLY A 306 -1.23 -5.33 -20.40
C GLY A 306 -2.64 -5.92 -20.54
N MET A 307 -3.64 -5.06 -20.75
CA MET A 307 -5.01 -5.52 -20.96
C MET A 307 -5.21 -6.26 -22.29
N ARG A 308 -4.49 -5.87 -23.35
CA ARG A 308 -4.42 -6.64 -24.60
C ARG A 308 -3.90 -8.04 -24.33
N TYR A 309 -2.84 -8.19 -23.55
CA TYR A 309 -2.30 -9.49 -23.17
C TYR A 309 -3.34 -10.33 -22.41
N LEU A 310 -3.98 -9.79 -21.38
CA LEU A 310 -5.04 -10.50 -20.63
C LEU A 310 -6.19 -10.96 -21.54
N ALA A 311 -6.59 -10.11 -22.49
CA ALA A 311 -7.60 -10.46 -23.48
C ALA A 311 -7.20 -11.67 -24.34
N THR A 312 -5.92 -11.83 -24.71
CA THR A 312 -5.45 -13.02 -25.47
C THR A 312 -5.59 -14.32 -24.68
N LEU A 313 -5.58 -14.23 -23.35
CA LEU A 313 -5.77 -15.36 -22.44
C LEU A 313 -7.23 -15.61 -22.08
N ASN A 314 -8.16 -14.83 -22.65
CA ASN A 314 -9.57 -14.76 -22.23
C ASN A 314 -9.72 -14.48 -20.73
N PHE A 315 -8.77 -13.71 -20.16
CA PHE A 315 -8.81 -13.31 -18.76
C PHE A 315 -9.52 -11.96 -18.64
N VAL A 316 -10.57 -11.92 -17.83
CA VAL A 316 -11.35 -10.70 -17.55
C VAL A 316 -10.94 -10.16 -16.18
N HIS A 317 -10.44 -8.92 -16.14
CA HIS A 317 -9.90 -8.29 -14.94
C HIS A 317 -10.98 -7.87 -13.95
N ARG A 318 -12.10 -7.29 -14.42
CA ARG A 318 -13.29 -6.89 -13.61
C ARG A 318 -13.14 -5.70 -12.67
N ASP A 319 -11.92 -5.24 -12.38
CA ASP A 319 -11.62 -4.12 -11.47
C ASP A 319 -10.42 -3.30 -11.96
N LEU A 320 -10.37 -3.02 -13.26
CA LEU A 320 -9.34 -2.15 -13.82
C LEU A 320 -9.60 -0.70 -13.40
N ALA A 321 -8.61 -0.10 -12.73
CA ALA A 321 -8.59 1.30 -12.30
C ALA A 321 -7.14 1.72 -12.01
N THR A 322 -6.88 3.02 -11.88
CA THR A 322 -5.52 3.52 -11.56
C THR A 322 -5.00 2.98 -10.22
N ARG A 323 -5.87 2.81 -9.21
CA ARG A 323 -5.53 2.19 -7.90
C ARG A 323 -5.00 0.76 -8.00
N ASN A 324 -5.31 0.05 -9.09
CA ASN A 324 -4.88 -1.32 -9.37
C ASN A 324 -3.74 -1.37 -10.41
N CYS A 325 -3.14 -0.24 -10.76
CA CYS A 325 -1.93 -0.17 -11.56
C CYS A 325 -0.76 0.26 -10.66
N LEU A 326 0.38 -0.41 -10.76
CA LEU A 326 1.60 -0.06 -10.04
C LEU A 326 2.61 0.65 -10.93
N VAL A 327 3.41 1.54 -10.33
CA VAL A 327 4.42 2.35 -10.99
C VAL A 327 5.82 1.93 -10.53
N GLY A 328 6.67 1.56 -11.47
CA GLY A 328 8.08 1.20 -11.24
C GLY A 328 9.01 2.32 -11.68
N GLU A 329 10.28 1.99 -11.89
CA GLU A 329 11.26 2.91 -12.46
C GLU A 329 10.82 3.40 -13.85
N ASN A 330 11.20 4.65 -14.21
CA ASN A 330 11.00 5.23 -15.53
C ASN A 330 9.54 5.17 -16.04
N PHE A 331 8.57 5.41 -15.15
CA PHE A 331 7.13 5.36 -15.48
C PHE A 331 6.66 3.99 -16.03
N THR A 332 7.36 2.90 -15.69
CA THR A 332 6.93 1.55 -16.05
C THR A 332 5.64 1.19 -15.32
N ILE A 333 4.61 0.77 -16.04
CA ILE A 333 3.32 0.40 -15.46
C ILE A 333 3.14 -1.12 -15.46
N LYS A 334 2.72 -1.67 -14.32
CA LYS A 334 2.24 -3.05 -14.21
C LYS A 334 0.84 -3.09 -13.61
N ILE A 335 -0.10 -3.69 -14.32
CA ILE A 335 -1.44 -3.94 -13.79
C ILE A 335 -1.34 -5.05 -12.74
N ALA A 336 -1.97 -4.81 -11.60
CA ALA A 336 -2.02 -5.71 -10.47
C ALA A 336 -3.46 -5.91 -10.01
N ASP A 337 -3.68 -6.92 -9.18
CA ASP A 337 -4.99 -7.20 -8.58
C ASP A 337 -4.87 -7.13 -7.05
N PHE A 338 -4.64 -5.91 -6.53
CA PHE A 338 -4.75 -5.66 -5.09
C PHE A 338 -6.22 -5.54 -4.71
N GLY A 339 -6.94 -6.66 -4.86
CA GLY A 339 -8.40 -6.69 -4.74
C GLY A 339 -8.93 -5.87 -3.57
N MET A 340 -9.89 -4.99 -3.85
CA MET A 340 -10.93 -4.38 -2.99
C MET A 340 -10.61 -3.93 -1.54
N SER A 341 -9.36 -3.85 -1.11
CA SER A 341 -9.08 -3.97 0.32
C SER A 341 -8.13 -2.98 0.95
N ARG A 342 -7.66 -2.01 0.18
CA ARG A 342 -7.05 -0.82 0.79
C ARG A 342 -8.18 0.07 1.30
N ASN A 343 -8.22 0.30 2.61
CA ASN A 343 -9.17 1.24 3.24
C ASN A 343 -9.17 2.62 2.57
N LEU A 344 -8.03 3.03 1.99
CA LEU A 344 -7.86 4.27 1.24
C LEU A 344 -8.88 4.45 0.11
N TYR A 345 -9.27 3.37 -0.57
CA TYR A 345 -10.20 3.40 -1.72
C TYR A 345 -11.58 2.86 -1.36
N ALA A 346 -11.93 2.76 -0.07
CA ALA A 346 -13.24 2.22 0.33
C ALA A 346 -14.42 2.96 -0.33
N GLY A 347 -14.28 4.27 -0.57
CA GLY A 347 -15.28 5.10 -1.26
C GLY A 347 -15.42 4.85 -2.76
N ASP A 348 -14.55 4.05 -3.38
CA ASP A 348 -14.68 3.63 -4.78
C ASP A 348 -15.57 2.39 -4.92
N TYR A 349 -15.92 1.74 -3.80
CA TYR A 349 -16.62 0.48 -3.79
C TYR A 349 -17.99 0.59 -3.13
N TYR A 350 -19.01 0.25 -3.90
CA TYR A 350 -20.37 0.16 -3.41
C TYR A 350 -20.63 -1.21 -2.76
N ARG A 351 -21.21 -1.19 -1.55
CA ARG A 351 -21.60 -2.39 -0.81
C ARG A 351 -23.09 -2.60 -0.87
N VAL A 352 -23.52 -3.58 -1.66
CA VAL A 352 -24.92 -4.05 -1.64
C VAL A 352 -25.07 -5.05 -0.49
N GLN A 353 -26.05 -4.83 0.40
CA GLN A 353 -26.36 -5.78 1.48
C GLN A 353 -26.56 -7.20 0.92
N GLY A 354 -25.76 -8.15 1.40
CA GLY A 354 -25.82 -9.56 0.99
C GLY A 354 -25.25 -9.88 -0.40
N ARG A 355 -24.60 -8.94 -1.10
CA ARG A 355 -23.89 -9.19 -2.36
C ARG A 355 -22.41 -8.78 -2.28
N ALA A 356 -21.69 -9.04 -3.37
CA ALA A 356 -20.30 -8.63 -3.54
C ALA A 356 -20.15 -7.11 -3.48
N VAL A 357 -18.96 -6.68 -3.05
CA VAL A 357 -18.49 -5.29 -3.11
C VAL A 357 -18.12 -4.97 -4.56
N LEU A 358 -18.53 -3.82 -5.11
CA LEU A 358 -18.45 -3.54 -6.55
C LEU A 358 -17.90 -2.13 -6.87
N PRO A 359 -16.94 -1.99 -7.79
CA PRO A 359 -16.39 -0.69 -8.22
C PRO A 359 -17.31 -0.01 -9.25
N ILE A 360 -18.55 0.31 -8.87
CA ILE A 360 -19.65 0.69 -9.79
C ILE A 360 -19.32 1.86 -10.73
N ARG A 361 -18.41 2.76 -10.34
CA ARG A 361 -17.99 3.92 -11.14
C ARG A 361 -17.10 3.56 -12.34
N TRP A 362 -16.50 2.36 -12.33
CA TRP A 362 -15.70 1.81 -13.44
C TRP A 362 -16.45 0.75 -14.25
N MET A 363 -17.59 0.29 -13.76
CA MET A 363 -18.30 -0.84 -14.34
C MET A 363 -19.16 -0.41 -15.54
N ALA A 364 -19.16 -1.27 -16.58
CA ALA A 364 -20.10 -1.15 -17.67
C ALA A 364 -21.54 -1.40 -17.19
N TRP A 365 -22.52 -0.85 -17.92
CA TRP A 365 -23.93 -0.94 -17.53
C TRP A 365 -24.40 -2.41 -17.40
N GLU A 366 -23.92 -3.31 -18.27
CA GLU A 366 -24.28 -4.73 -18.22
C GLU A 366 -23.65 -5.47 -17.03
N CYS A 367 -22.53 -4.97 -16.49
CA CYS A 367 -21.95 -5.50 -15.26
C CYS A 367 -22.80 -5.13 -14.05
N ILE A 368 -23.28 -3.89 -14.00
CA ILE A 368 -24.10 -3.39 -12.87
C ILE A 368 -25.48 -4.07 -12.87
N LEU A 369 -26.15 -4.11 -14.02
CA LEU A 369 -27.53 -4.60 -14.10
C LEU A 369 -27.64 -6.13 -14.23
N MET A 370 -26.68 -6.77 -14.92
CA MET A 370 -26.76 -8.20 -15.27
C MET A 370 -25.63 -9.03 -14.67
N GLY A 371 -24.63 -8.42 -14.02
CA GLY A 371 -23.45 -9.15 -13.53
C GLY A 371 -22.58 -9.75 -14.64
N LYS A 372 -22.69 -9.25 -15.88
CA LYS A 372 -22.01 -9.81 -17.06
C LYS A 372 -20.63 -9.17 -17.27
N PHE A 373 -19.59 -9.79 -16.72
CA PHE A 373 -18.21 -9.37 -16.91
C PHE A 373 -17.57 -10.01 -18.14
N THR A 374 -16.98 -9.20 -19.02
CA THR A 374 -16.33 -9.61 -20.28
C THR A 374 -15.11 -8.74 -20.58
N THR A 375 -14.30 -9.11 -21.58
CA THR A 375 -13.25 -8.22 -22.09
C THR A 375 -13.81 -6.88 -22.57
N ALA A 376 -15.04 -6.84 -23.10
CA ALA A 376 -15.68 -5.59 -23.51
C ALA A 376 -16.08 -4.70 -22.31
N SER A 377 -16.39 -5.28 -21.14
CA SER A 377 -16.57 -4.49 -19.93
C SER A 377 -15.23 -4.02 -19.33
N ASP A 378 -14.15 -4.76 -19.55
CA ASP A 378 -12.80 -4.27 -19.21
C ASP A 378 -12.38 -3.09 -20.12
N VAL A 379 -12.79 -3.08 -21.39
CA VAL A 379 -12.61 -1.92 -22.29
C VAL A 379 -13.35 -0.69 -21.75
N TRP A 380 -14.56 -0.86 -21.21
CA TRP A 380 -15.28 0.23 -20.55
C TRP A 380 -14.49 0.79 -19.36
N ALA A 381 -14.02 -0.10 -18.47
CA ALA A 381 -13.21 0.26 -17.30
C ALA A 381 -11.89 0.93 -17.71
N PHE A 382 -11.29 0.52 -18.83
CA PHE A 382 -10.13 1.19 -19.41
C PHE A 382 -10.45 2.63 -19.84
N GLY A 383 -11.61 2.88 -20.45
CA GLY A 383 -12.06 4.24 -20.77
C GLY A 383 -12.12 5.14 -19.53
N VAL A 384 -12.63 4.61 -18.41
CA VAL A 384 -12.65 5.31 -17.11
C VAL A 384 -11.23 5.50 -16.57
N THR A 385 -10.38 4.47 -16.67
CA THR A 385 -8.97 4.54 -16.23
C THR A 385 -8.17 5.58 -17.02
N LEU A 386 -8.37 5.65 -18.34
CA LEU A 386 -7.78 6.68 -19.19
C LEU A 386 -8.25 8.09 -18.80
N TRP A 387 -9.54 8.23 -18.47
CA TRP A 387 -10.07 9.48 -17.93
C TRP A 387 -9.38 9.88 -16.62
N GLU A 388 -9.17 8.93 -15.69
CA GLU A 388 -8.43 9.18 -14.45
C GLU A 388 -7.00 9.65 -14.71
N VAL A 389 -6.28 8.98 -15.63
CA VAL A 389 -4.91 9.35 -16.02
C VAL A 389 -4.87 10.79 -16.53
N LEU A 390 -5.80 11.17 -17.41
CA LEU A 390 -5.87 12.51 -18.00
C LEU A 390 -6.38 13.59 -17.04
N MET A 391 -7.04 13.19 -15.95
CA MET A 391 -7.42 14.05 -14.83
C MET A 391 -6.35 14.10 -13.72
N LEU A 392 -5.20 13.43 -13.93
CA LEU A 392 -4.15 13.24 -12.94
C LEU A 392 -4.68 12.71 -11.59
N CYS A 393 -5.71 11.86 -11.64
CA CYS A 393 -6.37 11.27 -10.47
C CYS A 393 -6.93 12.31 -9.45
N ARG A 394 -7.13 13.57 -9.86
CA ARG A 394 -7.60 14.65 -8.97
C ARG A 394 -9.11 14.64 -8.70
N ALA A 395 -9.85 13.79 -9.38
CA ALA A 395 -11.29 13.68 -9.25
C ALA A 395 -11.73 12.22 -9.36
N GLN A 396 -12.72 11.84 -8.55
CA GLN A 396 -13.37 10.54 -8.67
C GLN A 396 -14.29 10.53 -9.91
N PRO A 397 -14.35 9.44 -10.68
CA PRO A 397 -15.32 9.31 -11.78
C PRO A 397 -16.75 9.50 -11.28
N PHE A 398 -17.49 10.40 -11.94
CA PHE A 398 -18.83 10.81 -11.54
C PHE A 398 -18.92 11.34 -10.10
N GLY A 399 -17.87 11.99 -9.58
CA GLY A 399 -17.82 12.46 -8.18
C GLY A 399 -18.93 13.43 -7.77
N GLN A 400 -19.65 14.01 -8.73
CA GLN A 400 -20.85 14.81 -8.50
C GLN A 400 -22.14 13.98 -8.29
N LEU A 401 -22.10 12.68 -8.56
CA LEU A 401 -23.22 11.74 -8.45
C LEU A 401 -23.06 10.84 -7.23
N THR A 402 -24.15 10.53 -6.54
CA THR A 402 -24.18 9.48 -5.53
C THR A 402 -24.06 8.08 -6.15
N ASP A 403 -23.80 7.07 -5.35
CA ASP A 403 -23.70 5.69 -5.83
C ASP A 403 -25.03 5.20 -6.44
N GLU A 404 -26.16 5.58 -5.85
CA GLU A 404 -27.49 5.31 -6.40
C GLU A 404 -27.67 5.96 -7.77
N GLN A 405 -27.25 7.22 -7.93
CA GLN A 405 -27.33 7.93 -9.22
C GLN A 405 -26.43 7.30 -10.28
N VAL A 406 -25.27 6.75 -9.91
CA VAL A 406 -24.41 5.99 -10.82
C VAL A 406 -25.11 4.70 -11.28
N ILE A 407 -25.81 4.01 -10.37
CA ILE A 407 -26.62 2.82 -10.70
C ILE A 407 -27.81 3.19 -11.60
N GLU A 408 -28.49 4.30 -11.32
CA GLU A 408 -29.57 4.82 -12.17
C GLU A 408 -29.06 5.16 -13.58
N ASN A 409 -27.87 5.75 -13.68
CA ASN A 409 -27.23 6.06 -14.95
C ASN A 409 -26.97 4.80 -15.80
N ALA A 410 -26.59 3.67 -15.18
CA ALA A 410 -26.50 2.38 -15.88
C ALA A 410 -27.85 1.95 -16.46
N GLY A 411 -28.95 2.24 -15.75
CA GLY A 411 -30.32 2.06 -16.25
C GLY A 411 -30.66 2.95 -17.45
N GLU A 412 -30.10 4.17 -17.52
CA GLU A 412 -30.25 5.06 -18.67
C GLU A 412 -29.49 4.54 -19.91
N PHE A 413 -28.29 3.99 -19.73
CA PHE A 413 -27.57 3.28 -20.81
C PHE A 413 -28.37 2.10 -21.35
N PHE A 414 -28.99 1.31 -20.47
CA PHE A 414 -29.84 0.20 -20.89
C PHE A 414 -31.06 0.68 -21.68
N ARG A 415 -31.71 1.77 -21.24
CA ARG A 415 -32.91 2.32 -21.89
C ARG A 415 -32.64 3.01 -23.22
N ASP A 416 -31.44 3.56 -23.41
CA ASP A 416 -30.99 4.20 -24.65
C ASP A 416 -31.91 5.34 -25.14
N GLN A 417 -32.27 6.25 -24.22
CA GLN A 417 -33.17 7.38 -24.48
C GLN A 417 -32.46 8.74 -24.51
N GLY A 418 -31.12 8.74 -24.57
CA GLY A 418 -30.31 9.96 -24.59
C GLY A 418 -30.22 10.71 -23.25
N ARG A 419 -30.56 10.04 -22.14
CA ARG A 419 -30.50 10.60 -20.77
C ARG A 419 -29.26 10.16 -19.99
N GLN A 420 -28.50 9.22 -20.53
CA GLN A 420 -27.27 8.73 -19.94
C GLN A 420 -26.22 9.86 -19.87
N VAL A 421 -25.48 9.88 -18.77
CA VAL A 421 -24.41 10.84 -18.50
C VAL A 421 -23.07 10.16 -18.68
N TYR A 422 -22.17 10.83 -19.41
CA TYR A 422 -20.78 10.41 -19.61
C TYR A 422 -19.85 11.24 -18.74
N LEU A 423 -18.65 10.73 -18.46
CA LEU A 423 -17.58 11.53 -17.85
C LEU A 423 -17.20 12.67 -18.78
N SER A 424 -17.03 13.87 -18.24
CA SER A 424 -16.68 15.06 -19.01
C SER A 424 -15.25 14.98 -19.57
N ARG A 425 -15.01 15.62 -20.71
CA ARG A 425 -13.67 15.68 -21.34
C ARG A 425 -12.66 16.34 -20.39
N PRO A 426 -11.55 15.67 -20.03
CA PRO A 426 -10.49 16.27 -19.23
C PRO A 426 -9.89 17.52 -19.91
N PRO A 427 -9.42 18.53 -19.15
CA PRO A 427 -8.86 19.76 -19.74
C PRO A 427 -7.70 19.50 -20.72
N ALA A 428 -6.82 18.56 -20.37
CA ALA A 428 -5.66 18.17 -21.17
C ALA A 428 -6.00 17.22 -22.34
N CYS A 429 -7.25 16.80 -22.48
CA CYS A 429 -7.63 15.77 -23.45
C CYS A 429 -8.06 16.39 -24.80
N PRO A 430 -7.40 16.07 -25.93
CA PRO A 430 -7.86 16.44 -27.25
C PRO A 430 -9.15 15.72 -27.61
N LEU A 431 -9.92 16.28 -28.55
CA LEU A 431 -11.22 15.75 -28.93
C LEU A 431 -11.13 14.31 -29.47
N SER A 432 -10.14 14.01 -30.31
CA SER A 432 -9.94 12.67 -30.89
C SER A 432 -9.73 11.58 -29.83
N LEU A 433 -8.98 11.88 -28.77
CA LEU A 433 -8.78 10.96 -27.65
C LEU A 433 -10.05 10.83 -26.79
N TYR A 434 -10.83 11.90 -26.67
CA TYR A 434 -12.12 11.84 -25.98
C TYR A 434 -13.18 11.05 -26.75
N GLU A 435 -13.20 11.15 -28.07
CA GLU A 435 -14.04 10.29 -28.93
C GLU A 435 -13.67 8.81 -28.79
N LEU A 436 -12.38 8.49 -28.61
CA LEU A 436 -11.95 7.13 -28.28
C LEU A 436 -12.49 6.67 -26.92
N MET A 437 -12.47 7.53 -25.89
CA MET A 437 -13.08 7.23 -24.59
C MET A 437 -14.59 6.98 -24.72
N LEU A 438 -15.31 7.83 -25.47
CA LEU A 438 -16.74 7.65 -25.73
C LEU A 438 -17.05 6.32 -26.43
N ARG A 439 -16.20 5.86 -27.37
CA ARG A 439 -16.32 4.53 -27.98
C ARG A 439 -16.07 3.38 -26.99
N CYS A 440 -15.26 3.57 -25.94
CA CYS A 440 -15.13 2.58 -24.87
C CYS A 440 -16.44 2.44 -24.07
N TRP A 441 -17.25 3.50 -24.03
CA TRP A 441 -18.54 3.54 -23.34
C TRP A 441 -19.75 3.33 -24.27
N SER A 442 -19.53 2.73 -25.44
CA SER A 442 -20.64 2.30 -26.31
C SER A 442 -21.55 1.31 -25.58
N ARG A 443 -22.87 1.49 -25.76
CA ARG A 443 -23.90 0.62 -25.18
C ARG A 443 -23.68 -0.83 -25.59
N GLU A 444 -23.55 -1.09 -26.89
CA GLU A 444 -23.29 -2.42 -27.44
C GLU A 444 -21.82 -2.83 -27.21
N PRO A 445 -21.56 -3.95 -26.51
CA PRO A 445 -20.20 -4.42 -26.26
C PRO A 445 -19.35 -4.60 -27.51
N GLU A 446 -19.96 -4.98 -28.63
CA GLU A 446 -19.29 -5.27 -29.90
C GLU A 446 -18.80 -4.01 -30.63
N GLN A 447 -19.34 -2.83 -30.27
CA GLN A 447 -18.93 -1.55 -30.83
C GLN A 447 -17.70 -0.96 -30.10
N ARG A 448 -17.38 -1.49 -28.92
CA ARG A 448 -16.25 -1.03 -28.12
C ARG A 448 -14.93 -1.45 -28.79
N PRO A 449 -13.91 -0.58 -28.84
CA PRO A 449 -12.66 -0.88 -29.50
C PRO A 449 -11.90 -2.00 -28.77
N PRO A 450 -11.28 -2.95 -29.48
CA PRO A 450 -10.42 -3.93 -28.83
C PRO A 450 -9.15 -3.26 -28.28
N PHE A 451 -8.55 -3.85 -27.26
CA PHE A 451 -7.31 -3.34 -26.65
C PHE A 451 -6.15 -3.18 -27.64
N SER A 452 -6.10 -3.97 -28.71
CA SER A 452 -5.13 -3.79 -29.80
C SER A 452 -5.29 -2.44 -30.53
N GLN A 453 -6.53 -1.98 -30.75
CA GLN A 453 -6.81 -0.68 -31.33
C GLN A 453 -6.50 0.45 -30.33
N LEU A 454 -6.88 0.28 -29.07
CA LEU A 454 -6.61 1.25 -28.00
C LEU A 454 -5.11 1.49 -27.83
N HIS A 455 -4.32 0.42 -27.72
CA HIS A 455 -2.86 0.50 -27.62
C HIS A 455 -2.25 1.22 -28.82
N ARG A 456 -2.62 0.85 -30.05
CA ARG A 456 -2.09 1.47 -31.27
C ARG A 456 -2.39 2.97 -31.31
N PHE A 457 -3.62 3.37 -31.00
CA PHE A 457 -3.99 4.78 -30.99
C PHE A 457 -3.15 5.58 -29.98
N LEU A 458 -2.95 5.05 -28.78
CA LEU A 458 -2.21 5.73 -27.71
C LEU A 458 -0.69 5.78 -27.98
N ALA A 459 -0.14 4.73 -28.60
CA ALA A 459 1.30 4.63 -28.86
C ALA A 459 1.74 5.36 -30.15
N GLU A 460 0.85 5.52 -31.12
CA GLU A 460 1.17 6.06 -32.45
C GLU A 460 0.33 7.31 -32.75
N ASP A 461 -0.98 7.15 -32.91
CA ASP A 461 -1.86 8.18 -33.47
C ASP A 461 -1.92 9.44 -32.59
N ALA A 462 -2.04 9.26 -31.27
CA ALA A 462 -2.11 10.36 -30.32
C ALA A 462 -0.78 11.10 -30.19
N VAL A 463 0.35 10.38 -30.17
CA VAL A 463 1.70 10.96 -30.05
C VAL A 463 2.03 11.82 -31.27
N ASN A 464 1.62 11.41 -32.47
CA ASN A 464 1.85 12.15 -33.70
C ASN A 464 1.03 13.45 -33.82
N THR A 465 0.09 13.71 -32.90
CA THR A 465 -0.76 14.91 -32.88
C THR A 465 -0.39 15.93 -31.79
N VAL A 466 0.64 15.62 -30.98
CA VAL A 466 1.19 16.47 -29.89
C VAL A 466 2.46 17.15 -30.38
#